data_AF-I4ELA8-F1
#
_entry.id   AF-I4ELA8-F1
#
_cell.length_a   1.000
_cell.length_b   1.000
_cell.length_c   1.000
_cell.angle_alpha   90.00
_cell.angle_beta   90.00
_cell.angle_gamma   90.00
#
_symmetry.space_group_name_H-M   'P 1'
#
loop_
_entity.id
_entity.type
_entity.pdbx_description
1 polymer ?
#
loop_
_entity_poly.entity_id
_entity_poly.type
_entity_poly.pdbx_seq_one_letter_code
_entity_poly.pdbx_strand_id
1 'polypeptide(L)'
;MEPGTVRQLYQSVSVAAEEAEPSGSSPCSAASEFLEWIQREIAPLLDADPSIIEINQAYLSLVHNWMIRRWAANRGHRDLSGTRGHPCLFSVFEATYHQIQAVEANLAISKRTIPTPQPKPPPPVPQPRMPDLFAGMPVSEETDE
;
A
#
# COMPACT_ATOMS: atom_id res chain seq x y z
N MET A 1 -5.46 2.92 -15.56
CA MET A 1 -6.42 1.91 -15.10
C MET A 1 -7.76 2.26 -15.71
N GLU A 2 -8.51 1.29 -16.27
CA GLU A 2 -9.83 1.59 -16.84
C GLU A 2 -10.88 1.75 -15.73
N PRO A 3 -11.82 2.72 -15.83
CA PRO A 3 -12.82 3.03 -14.81
C PRO A 3 -13.91 1.94 -14.60
N GLY A 4 -13.68 0.69 -15.04
CA GLY A 4 -14.60 -0.45 -14.95
C GLY A 4 -14.30 -1.46 -13.83
N THR A 5 -13.19 -1.31 -13.11
CA THR A 5 -12.62 -2.38 -12.26
C THR A 5 -13.49 -2.76 -11.06
N VAL A 6 -14.24 -1.81 -10.48
CA VAL A 6 -15.10 -2.06 -9.30
C VAL A 6 -16.32 -2.93 -9.66
N ARG A 7 -16.92 -2.71 -10.84
CA ARG A 7 -18.07 -3.50 -11.31
C ARG A 7 -17.64 -4.93 -11.66
N GLN A 8 -16.43 -5.08 -12.23
CA GLN A 8 -15.82 -6.37 -12.53
C GLN A 8 -15.47 -7.18 -11.27
N LEU A 9 -15.03 -6.54 -10.19
CA LEU A 9 -14.78 -7.22 -8.92
C LEU A 9 -16.06 -7.69 -8.23
N TYR A 10 -17.15 -6.94 -8.32
CA TYR A 10 -18.44 -7.44 -7.85
C TYR A 10 -18.93 -8.62 -8.69
N GLN A 11 -18.77 -8.55 -10.02
CA GLN A 11 -19.06 -9.69 -10.90
C GLN A 11 -18.16 -10.89 -10.58
N SER A 12 -16.88 -10.73 -10.29
CA SER A 12 -16.00 -11.86 -9.95
C SER A 12 -16.23 -12.42 -8.54
N VAL A 13 -16.62 -11.59 -7.56
CA VAL A 13 -17.09 -12.07 -6.24
C VAL A 13 -18.44 -12.76 -6.34
N SER A 14 -19.31 -12.31 -7.25
CA SER A 14 -20.58 -12.97 -7.56
C SER A 14 -20.35 -14.30 -8.28
N VAL A 15 -19.42 -14.35 -9.23
CA VAL A 15 -19.08 -15.56 -10.01
C VAL A 15 -18.30 -16.58 -9.18
N ALA A 16 -17.41 -16.15 -8.29
CA ALA A 16 -16.76 -17.06 -7.33
C ALA A 16 -17.74 -17.65 -6.30
N ALA A 17 -18.86 -16.94 -6.03
CA ALA A 17 -19.97 -17.50 -5.27
C ALA A 17 -20.87 -18.43 -6.12
N GLU A 18 -20.83 -18.34 -7.45
CA GLU A 18 -21.62 -19.18 -8.37
C GLU A 18 -21.00 -20.58 -8.58
N GLU A 19 -19.70 -20.79 -8.33
CA GLU A 19 -19.10 -22.15 -8.34
C GLU A 19 -19.50 -23.01 -7.13
N ALA A 20 -20.16 -22.41 -6.14
CA ALA A 20 -20.81 -23.12 -5.04
C ALA A 20 -22.33 -23.10 -5.26
N GLU A 21 -22.85 -24.03 -6.08
CA GLU A 21 -24.27 -24.43 -6.23
C GLU A 21 -25.31 -23.29 -6.18
N PRO A 22 -26.12 -23.03 -7.23
CA PRO A 22 -27.04 -21.89 -7.32
C PRO A 22 -28.20 -22.01 -6.32
N SER A 23 -27.92 -21.67 -5.06
CA SER A 23 -28.92 -21.41 -4.04
C SER A 23 -29.48 -20.03 -4.38
N GLY A 24 -30.64 -19.99 -5.03
CA GLY A 24 -31.35 -18.78 -5.47
C GLY A 24 -31.77 -17.84 -4.33
N SER A 25 -30.82 -17.39 -3.52
CA SER A 25 -31.00 -16.40 -2.49
C SER A 25 -30.69 -15.03 -3.07
N SER A 26 -31.74 -14.20 -3.17
CA SER A 26 -31.65 -12.79 -3.54
C SER A 26 -30.49 -12.10 -2.80
N PRO A 27 -29.71 -11.22 -3.46
CA PRO A 27 -28.65 -10.48 -2.78
C PRO A 27 -29.20 -9.73 -1.57
N CYS A 28 -28.44 -9.70 -0.49
CA CYS A 28 -28.84 -8.96 0.71
C CYS A 28 -29.02 -7.49 0.35
N SER A 29 -30.21 -6.92 0.58
CA SER A 29 -30.51 -5.53 0.25
C SER A 29 -29.51 -4.55 0.87
N ALA A 30 -29.12 -4.79 2.13
CA ALA A 30 -28.13 -3.98 2.82
C ALA A 30 -26.74 -4.06 2.17
N ALA A 31 -26.37 -5.22 1.60
CA ALA A 31 -25.13 -5.37 0.85
C ALA A 31 -25.18 -4.63 -0.49
N SER A 32 -26.33 -4.68 -1.18
CA SER A 32 -26.55 -3.92 -2.42
C SER A 32 -26.49 -2.41 -2.19
N GLU A 33 -27.18 -1.88 -1.18
CA GLU A 33 -27.10 -0.45 -0.82
C GLU A 33 -25.69 -0.02 -0.42
N PHE A 34 -24.95 -0.90 0.25
CA PHE A 34 -23.57 -0.62 0.62
C PHE A 34 -22.66 -0.59 -0.61
N LEU A 35 -22.86 -1.52 -1.55
CA LEU A 35 -22.15 -1.54 -2.83
C LEU A 35 -22.40 -0.27 -3.63
N GLU A 36 -23.65 0.17 -3.74
CA GLU A 36 -24.01 1.42 -4.44
C GLU A 36 -23.31 2.62 -3.81
N TRP A 37 -23.25 2.67 -2.48
CA TRP A 37 -22.50 3.70 -1.77
C TRP A 37 -20.99 3.64 -2.07
N ILE A 38 -20.38 2.44 -2.09
CA ILE A 38 -18.97 2.26 -2.45
C ILE A 38 -18.70 2.74 -3.87
N GLN A 39 -19.56 2.39 -4.82
CA GLN A 39 -19.43 2.81 -6.21
C GLN A 39 -19.54 4.33 -6.36
N ARG A 40 -20.35 4.99 -5.55
CA ARG A 40 -20.53 6.44 -5.60
C ARG A 40 -19.42 7.22 -4.90
N GLU A 41 -19.01 6.78 -3.72
CA GLU A 41 -18.11 7.57 -2.84
C GLU A 41 -16.66 7.08 -2.85
N ILE A 42 -16.43 5.76 -2.96
CA ILE A 42 -15.09 5.17 -2.83
C ILE A 42 -14.44 4.96 -4.20
N ALA A 43 -15.21 4.46 -5.19
CA ALA A 43 -14.66 4.19 -6.52
C ALA A 43 -13.99 5.42 -7.17
N PRO A 44 -14.52 6.65 -7.06
CA PRO A 44 -13.85 7.83 -7.60
C PRO A 44 -12.50 8.13 -6.94
N LEU A 45 -12.32 7.77 -5.66
CA LEU A 45 -11.07 7.98 -4.93
C LEU A 45 -9.98 6.96 -5.30
N LEU A 46 -10.34 5.89 -6.01
CA LEU A 46 -9.42 4.82 -6.43
C LEU A 46 -9.16 4.83 -7.94
N ASP A 47 -9.64 5.85 -8.66
CA ASP A 47 -9.48 5.94 -10.11
C ASP A 47 -8.04 6.33 -10.52
N ALA A 48 -7.77 6.33 -11.84
CA ALA A 48 -6.48 6.17 -12.54
C ALA A 48 -5.13 6.60 -11.93
N ASP A 49 -5.05 7.50 -10.96
CA ASP A 49 -3.83 7.83 -10.22
C ASP A 49 -4.15 8.46 -8.84
N PRO A 50 -4.52 7.66 -7.83
CA PRO A 50 -4.97 8.20 -6.56
C PRO A 50 -3.78 8.62 -5.69
N SER A 51 -3.90 9.73 -4.98
CA SER A 51 -2.93 10.16 -4.00
C SER A 51 -2.99 9.31 -2.72
N ILE A 52 -1.92 9.35 -1.91
CA ILE A 52 -1.91 8.71 -0.57
C ILE A 52 -3.05 9.25 0.30
N ILE A 53 -3.39 10.54 0.15
CA ILE A 53 -4.45 11.17 0.93
C ILE A 53 -5.80 10.59 0.54
N GLU A 54 -6.08 10.43 -0.76
CA GLU A 54 -7.33 9.84 -1.25
C GLU A 54 -7.47 8.37 -0.85
N ILE A 55 -6.38 7.60 -0.89
CA ILE A 55 -6.38 6.20 -0.41
C ILE A 55 -6.70 6.13 1.09
N ASN A 56 -6.09 6.99 1.91
CA ASN A 56 -6.38 7.06 3.35
C ASN A 56 -7.82 7.50 3.62
N GLN A 57 -8.34 8.46 2.85
CA GLN A 57 -9.74 8.90 2.94
C GLN A 57 -10.70 7.76 2.57
N ALA A 58 -10.41 7.02 1.51
CA ALA A 58 -11.18 5.85 1.10
C ALA A 58 -11.20 4.78 2.20
N TYR A 59 -10.03 4.49 2.80
CA TYR A 59 -9.90 3.52 3.89
C TYR A 59 -10.72 3.92 5.12
N LEU A 60 -10.55 5.15 5.60
CA LEU A 60 -11.28 5.66 6.77
C LEU A 60 -12.78 5.69 6.51
N SER A 61 -13.20 6.13 5.32
CA SER A 61 -14.60 6.19 4.92
C SER A 61 -15.21 4.80 4.87
N LEU A 62 -14.52 3.82 4.25
CA LEU A 62 -14.95 2.43 4.18
C LEU A 62 -15.14 1.83 5.59
N VAL A 63 -14.12 1.94 6.45
CA VAL A 63 -14.15 1.38 7.82
C VAL A 63 -15.25 2.03 8.66
N HIS A 64 -15.37 3.36 8.61
CA HIS A 64 -16.39 4.08 9.36
C HIS A 64 -17.81 3.68 8.93
N ASN A 65 -18.08 3.67 7.62
CA ASN A 65 -19.39 3.34 7.09
C ASN A 65 -19.74 1.87 7.32
N TRP A 66 -18.76 0.97 7.19
CA TRP A 66 -18.93 -0.44 7.53
C TRP A 66 -19.30 -0.62 9.01
N MET A 67 -18.63 0.06 9.93
CA MET A 67 -18.97 -0.03 11.36
C MET A 67 -20.40 0.43 11.63
N ILE A 68 -20.83 1.56 11.06
CA ILE A 68 -22.21 2.05 11.20
C ILE A 68 -23.21 1.01 10.69
N ARG A 69 -23.00 0.52 9.47
CA ARG A 69 -23.91 -0.44 8.84
C ARG A 69 -23.91 -1.79 9.54
N ARG A 70 -22.75 -2.25 10.04
CA ARG A 70 -22.62 -3.46 10.85
C ARG A 70 -23.41 -3.36 12.15
N TRP A 71 -23.41 -2.21 12.80
CA TRP A 71 -24.20 -1.96 14.00
C TRP A 71 -25.70 -1.90 13.74
N ALA A 72 -26.10 -1.36 12.58
CA ALA A 72 -27.51 -1.30 12.16
C ALA A 72 -28.04 -2.65 11.62
N ALA A 73 -27.16 -3.53 11.15
CA ALA A 73 -27.54 -4.81 10.59
C ALA A 73 -27.98 -5.82 11.68
N ASN A 74 -28.97 -6.66 11.34
CA ASN A 74 -29.41 -7.75 12.19
C ASN A 74 -28.25 -8.69 12.54
N ARG A 75 -28.27 -9.31 13.73
CA ARG A 75 -27.22 -10.24 14.21
C ARG A 75 -26.81 -11.29 13.18
N GLY A 76 -27.78 -11.79 12.40
CA GLY A 76 -27.52 -12.74 11.30
C GLY A 76 -26.52 -12.21 10.25
N HIS A 77 -26.55 -10.94 9.89
CA HIS A 77 -25.60 -10.36 8.93
C HIS A 77 -24.31 -9.84 9.60
N ARG A 78 -24.30 -9.74 10.94
CA ARG A 78 -23.20 -9.17 11.72
C ARG A 78 -22.08 -10.18 12.03
N ASP A 79 -22.47 -11.44 12.22
CA ASP A 79 -21.62 -12.49 12.76
C ASP A 79 -21.35 -13.62 11.73
N LEU A 80 -21.97 -13.58 10.54
CA LEU A 80 -21.78 -14.59 9.49
C LEU A 80 -20.70 -14.18 8.47
N SER A 81 -19.50 -14.73 8.63
CA SER A 81 -18.55 -14.90 7.54
C SER A 81 -18.88 -16.20 6.78
N GLY A 82 -19.44 -16.08 5.58
CA GLY A 82 -19.35 -17.13 4.56
C GLY A 82 -20.25 -18.38 4.62
N THR A 83 -21.24 -18.50 5.51
CA THR A 83 -21.99 -19.77 5.67
C THR A 83 -23.35 -19.88 4.98
N ARG A 84 -23.85 -18.85 4.26
CA ARG A 84 -25.12 -18.93 3.54
C ARG A 84 -25.13 -18.17 2.21
N GLY A 85 -24.62 -18.79 1.14
CA GLY A 85 -25.07 -18.66 -0.27
C GLY A 85 -25.32 -17.29 -0.92
N HIS A 86 -25.08 -16.14 -0.27
CA HIS A 86 -25.26 -14.81 -0.85
C HIS A 86 -24.23 -13.80 -0.32
N PRO A 87 -23.89 -12.77 -1.11
CA PRO A 87 -22.96 -11.74 -0.70
C PRO A 87 -23.53 -10.94 0.48
N CYS A 88 -22.87 -10.99 1.63
CA CYS A 88 -23.24 -10.23 2.81
C CYS A 88 -22.45 -8.91 2.88
N LEU A 89 -22.86 -8.04 3.81
CA LEU A 89 -22.24 -6.72 4.01
C LEU A 89 -20.73 -6.82 4.32
N PHE A 90 -20.31 -7.88 5.00
CA PHE A 90 -18.91 -8.16 5.26
C PHE A 90 -18.14 -8.55 3.99
N SER A 91 -18.71 -9.38 3.12
CA SER A 91 -18.06 -9.74 1.85
C SER A 91 -17.80 -8.52 0.96
N VAL A 92 -18.77 -7.59 0.91
CA VAL A 92 -18.60 -6.32 0.17
C VAL A 92 -17.49 -5.48 0.79
N PHE A 93 -17.47 -5.36 2.12
CA PHE A 93 -16.41 -4.65 2.84
C PHE A 93 -15.03 -5.25 2.56
N GLU A 94 -14.88 -6.57 2.70
CA GLU A 94 -13.62 -7.29 2.53
C GLU A 94 -13.09 -7.15 1.10
N ALA A 95 -13.96 -7.31 0.10
CA ALA A 95 -13.59 -7.12 -1.30
C ALA A 95 -13.06 -5.71 -1.58
N THR A 96 -13.76 -4.67 -1.10
CA THR A 96 -13.33 -3.28 -1.29
C THR A 96 -12.07 -2.95 -0.48
N TYR A 97 -11.94 -3.51 0.72
CA TYR A 97 -10.75 -3.36 1.56
C TYR A 97 -9.49 -3.87 0.85
N HIS A 98 -9.55 -5.08 0.31
CA HIS A 98 -8.45 -5.65 -0.47
C HIS A 98 -8.15 -4.86 -1.74
N GLN A 99 -9.17 -4.27 -2.37
CA GLN A 99 -8.96 -3.40 -3.51
C GLN A 99 -8.17 -2.13 -3.13
N ILE A 100 -8.51 -1.49 -2.01
CA ILE A 100 -7.76 -0.33 -1.51
C ILE A 100 -6.31 -0.72 -1.21
N GLN A 101 -6.08 -1.86 -0.55
CA GLN A 101 -4.73 -2.36 -0.27
C GLN A 101 -3.92 -2.64 -1.55
N ALA A 102 -4.54 -3.18 -2.59
CA ALA A 102 -3.88 -3.40 -3.88
C ALA A 102 -3.46 -2.09 -4.53
N VAL A 103 -4.32 -1.07 -4.49
CA VAL A 103 -4.01 0.29 -4.99
C VAL A 103 -2.88 0.93 -4.19
N GLU A 104 -2.91 0.83 -2.85
CA GLU A 104 -1.86 1.31 -1.97
C GLU A 104 -0.51 0.64 -2.25
N ALA A 105 -0.49 -0.68 -2.42
CA ALA A 105 0.71 -1.44 -2.72
C ALA A 105 1.34 -1.01 -4.05
N ASN A 106 0.53 -0.80 -5.09
CA ASN A 106 1.00 -0.30 -6.37
C ASN A 106 1.65 1.08 -6.26
N LEU A 107 1.07 1.96 -5.43
CA LEU A 107 1.61 3.29 -5.18
C LEU A 107 2.93 3.24 -4.38
N ALA A 108 3.04 2.35 -3.39
CA ALA A 108 4.24 2.16 -2.59
C ALA A 108 5.42 1.63 -3.41
N ILE A 109 5.17 0.76 -4.39
CA ILE A 109 6.20 0.23 -5.30
C ILE A 109 6.79 1.36 -6.16
N SER A 110 5.95 2.27 -6.68
CA SER A 110 6.38 3.40 -7.52
C SER A 110 7.34 4.37 -6.78
N LYS A 111 7.24 4.45 -5.44
CA LYS A 111 8.06 5.36 -4.62
C LYS A 111 9.35 4.76 -4.07
N ARG A 112 9.70 3.51 -4.41
CA ARG A 112 11.02 2.95 -4.07
C ARG A 112 12.08 3.56 -4.97
N THR A 113 12.55 4.75 -4.59
CA THR A 113 13.80 5.31 -5.09
C THR A 113 14.94 4.37 -4.69
N ILE A 114 15.48 3.64 -5.66
CA ILE A 114 16.75 2.91 -5.44
C ILE A 114 17.80 3.99 -5.19
N PRO A 115 18.48 3.99 -4.02
CA PRO A 115 19.53 4.97 -3.78
C PRO A 115 20.59 4.80 -4.86
N THR A 116 20.78 5.85 -5.67
CA THR A 116 21.82 5.87 -6.70
C THR A 116 23.15 5.62 -5.99
N PRO A 117 23.98 4.65 -6.47
CA PRO A 117 25.27 4.40 -5.85
C PRO A 117 26.07 5.70 -5.85
N GLN A 118 26.47 6.15 -4.65
CA GLN A 118 27.29 7.35 -4.56
C GLN A 118 28.63 7.09 -5.26
N PRO A 119 29.12 8.03 -6.10
CA PRO A 119 30.43 7.88 -6.71
C PRO A 119 31.47 7.75 -5.60
N LYS A 120 32.28 6.69 -5.65
CA LYS A 120 33.41 6.51 -4.72
C LYS A 120 34.33 7.72 -4.85
N PRO A 121 34.81 8.30 -3.74
CA PRO A 121 35.81 9.36 -3.80
C PRO A 121 37.04 8.86 -4.58
N PRO A 122 37.67 9.72 -5.40
CA PRO A 122 38.87 9.33 -6.14
C PRO A 122 39.96 8.88 -5.16
N PRO A 123 40.78 7.89 -5.54
CA PRO A 123 41.88 7.45 -4.69
C PRO A 123 42.79 8.65 -4.37
N PRO A 124 43.33 8.73 -3.14
CA PRO A 124 44.24 9.80 -2.77
C PRO A 124 45.46 9.77 -3.70
N VAL A 125 45.77 10.92 -4.30
CA VAL A 125 46.97 11.09 -5.13
C VAL A 125 48.19 10.82 -4.23
N PRO A 126 49.12 9.94 -4.63
CA PRO A 126 50.35 9.71 -3.87
C PRO A 126 51.08 11.04 -3.68
N GLN A 127 51.24 11.47 -2.42
CA GLN A 127 52.06 12.65 -2.16
C GLN A 127 53.51 12.31 -2.47
N PRO A 128 54.23 13.14 -3.24
CA PRO A 128 55.65 12.95 -3.47
C PRO A 128 56.38 13.05 -2.13
N ARG A 129 57.03 11.95 -1.72
CA ARG A 129 57.94 11.98 -0.57
C ARG A 129 59.15 12.82 -0.97
N MET A 130 59.31 13.99 -0.36
CA MET A 130 60.57 14.73 -0.50
C MET A 130 61.69 13.91 0.15
N PRO A 131 62.82 13.71 -0.54
CA PRO A 131 64.01 13.11 0.07
C PRO A 131 64.46 14.00 1.24
N ASP A 132 64.64 13.39 2.40
CA ASP A 132 65.12 14.07 3.59
C ASP A 132 66.62 14.38 3.43
N LEU A 133 66.92 15.52 2.82
CA LEU A 133 68.28 15.96 2.48
C LEU A 133 69.12 16.38 3.71
N PHE A 134 68.56 16.34 4.92
CA PHE A 134 69.23 16.83 6.14
C PHE A 134 69.37 15.77 7.25
N ALA A 135 69.08 14.49 6.98
CA ALA A 135 69.16 13.41 7.97
C ALA A 135 70.59 12.98 8.40
N GLY A 136 71.61 13.84 8.26
CA GLY A 136 72.99 13.44 8.50
C GLY A 136 73.99 14.54 8.84
N MET A 137 73.55 15.74 9.26
CA MET A 137 74.50 16.74 9.75
C MET A 137 74.77 16.51 11.25
N PRO A 138 76.00 16.12 11.65
CA PRO A 138 76.35 16.08 13.06
C PRO A 138 76.36 17.51 13.61
N VAL A 139 75.59 17.73 14.67
CA VAL A 139 75.70 18.94 15.50
C VAL A 139 77.02 18.82 16.26
N SER A 140 77.99 19.65 15.92
CA SER A 140 79.20 19.83 16.72
C SER A 140 78.79 20.54 18.01
N GLU A 141 78.79 19.83 19.15
CA GLU A 141 78.72 20.43 20.48
C GLU A 141 80.02 21.19 20.74
N GLU A 142 79.93 22.52 20.73
CA GLU A 142 80.99 23.42 21.16
C GLU A 142 80.94 23.51 22.69
N THR A 143 81.85 22.81 23.37
CA THR A 143 82.12 22.96 24.80
C THR A 143 82.83 24.28 25.04
N ASP A 144 82.18 25.20 25.77
CA ASP A 144 82.81 26.37 26.38
C ASP A 144 82.98 26.16 27.88
N GLU A 145 84.17 26.49 28.36
CA GLU A 145 84.71 26.36 29.72
C GLU A 145 84.55 27.67 30.51
#